data_AF-A0A2V5I643-F1
#
_entry.id   AF-A0A2V5I643-F1
#
_cell.length_a   1.000
_cell.length_b   1.000
_cell.length_c   1.000
_cell.angle_alpha   90.00
_cell.angle_beta   90.00
_cell.angle_gamma   90.00
#
_symmetry.space_group_name_H-M   'P 1'
#
loop_
_entity.id
_entity.type
_entity.pdbx_description
1 polymer ?
#
loop_
_entity_poly.entity_id
_entity_poly.type
_entity_poly.pdbx_seq_one_letter_code
_entity_poly.pdbx_strand_id
1 'polypeptide(L)'
;MSSSTSDSSDTDSTSPPPQPILTACQDEQVLSLDLEENDFLYRVRKKNRVVYVWVLGEGIIPPDYRTDSYRILLYLRRVPRWEEEWTTLTVRNGTHGLESTLEEFKPHGLNLAKLDISTAKFYNLSSLTKVSRIGDRLSCVRADDNNEIWVMKIARFKHEVRYLQQEVSIYSILSSAGFQLAPRFIGYVYEGTKDRTIGFLMEMISGYPPDIRDLEECRSSIRLLHAIGILHGDINKYNFLINEKGAQILDFEASVALETVDPTASQKELDGLEAKLRDKSGVGRK
;
A
#
# COMPACT_ATOMS: atom_id res chain seq x y z
N MET A 1 -12.41 72.91 -49.32
CA MET A 1 -13.11 71.67 -49.71
C MET A 1 -12.07 70.57 -49.82
N SER A 2 -12.30 69.46 -49.09
CA SER A 2 -11.78 68.11 -49.37
C SER A 2 -10.26 67.91 -49.20
N SER A 3 -9.71 66.88 -48.55
CA SER A 3 -10.19 65.75 -47.75
C SER A 3 -8.92 65.22 -47.06
N SER A 4 -8.93 64.97 -45.75
CA SER A 4 -7.85 64.25 -45.07
C SER A 4 -8.40 62.92 -44.58
N THR A 5 -7.89 61.86 -45.18
CA THR A 5 -8.22 60.45 -44.95
C THR A 5 -7.32 59.86 -43.85
N SER A 6 -7.95 59.18 -42.90
CA SER A 6 -7.60 57.90 -42.26
C SER A 6 -6.17 57.68 -41.72
N ASP A 7 -6.05 57.35 -40.43
CA ASP A 7 -5.97 55.94 -40.01
C ASP A 7 -6.12 55.81 -38.48
N SER A 8 -7.14 55.10 -38.03
CA SER A 8 -7.31 54.67 -36.63
C SER A 8 -7.42 53.15 -36.65
N SER A 9 -6.31 52.48 -36.34
CA SER A 9 -6.25 51.05 -36.18
C SER A 9 -6.84 50.64 -34.83
N ASP A 10 -8.09 50.18 -34.85
CA ASP A 10 -8.70 49.41 -33.76
C ASP A 10 -7.94 48.09 -33.61
N THR A 11 -7.13 47.97 -32.57
CA THR A 11 -6.62 46.68 -32.11
C THR A 11 -7.66 46.04 -31.21
N ASP A 12 -8.52 45.22 -31.83
CA ASP A 12 -9.46 44.32 -31.16
C ASP A 12 -8.68 43.34 -30.27
N SER A 13 -8.58 43.67 -28.97
CA SER A 13 -7.94 42.84 -27.97
C SER A 13 -8.92 41.75 -27.56
N THR A 14 -8.97 40.67 -28.34
CA THR A 14 -9.76 39.49 -28.00
C THR A 14 -9.15 38.83 -26.76
N SER A 15 -9.77 39.06 -25.60
CA SER A 15 -9.45 38.34 -24.38
C SER A 15 -9.57 36.83 -24.65
N PRO A 16 -8.58 36.00 -24.25
CA PRO A 16 -8.70 34.56 -24.43
C PRO A 16 -9.94 34.05 -23.68
N PRO A 17 -10.66 33.07 -24.24
CA PRO A 17 -11.85 32.53 -23.60
C PRO A 17 -11.50 32.01 -22.20
N PRO A 18 -12.38 32.19 -21.21
CA PRO A 18 -12.13 31.70 -19.86
C PRO A 18 -11.87 30.20 -19.92
N GLN A 19 -10.68 29.78 -19.48
CA GLN A 19 -10.39 28.35 -19.36
C GLN A 19 -11.43 27.72 -18.43
N PRO A 20 -12.02 26.57 -18.82
CA PRO A 20 -13.00 25.92 -17.97
C PRO A 20 -12.34 25.62 -16.63
N ILE A 21 -12.89 26.21 -15.57
CA ILE A 21 -12.60 25.82 -14.19
C ILE A 21 -13.17 24.40 -14.07
N LEU A 22 -12.35 23.41 -14.42
CA LEU A 22 -12.65 22.00 -14.26
C LEU A 22 -12.62 21.71 -12.76
N THR A 23 -13.79 21.87 -12.14
CA THR A 23 -14.03 21.54 -10.75
C THR A 23 -13.51 20.13 -10.48
N ALA A 24 -12.61 19.99 -9.51
CA ALA A 24 -12.12 18.68 -9.09
C ALA A 24 -13.34 17.82 -8.71
N CYS A 25 -13.56 16.72 -9.43
CA CYS A 25 -14.53 15.72 -9.02
C CYS A 25 -14.04 15.14 -7.69
N GLN A 26 -14.67 15.54 -6.57
CA GLN A 26 -14.23 15.16 -5.22
C GLN A 26 -14.30 13.65 -4.98
N ASP A 27 -15.03 12.93 -5.84
CA ASP A 27 -15.27 11.51 -5.78
C ASP A 27 -14.17 10.66 -6.42
N GLU A 28 -13.15 11.28 -7.04
CA GLU A 28 -12.04 10.58 -7.68
C GLU A 28 -10.69 10.94 -7.07
N GLN A 29 -9.85 9.93 -6.85
CA GLN A 29 -8.51 10.14 -6.31
C GLN A 29 -7.57 9.01 -6.74
N VAL A 30 -6.37 9.35 -7.23
CA VAL A 30 -5.29 8.35 -7.36
C VAL A 30 -4.79 8.00 -5.97
N LEU A 31 -4.95 6.74 -5.57
CA LEU A 31 -4.59 6.22 -4.26
C LEU A 31 -3.15 5.69 -4.21
N SER A 32 -2.69 5.09 -5.31
CA SER A 32 -1.36 4.50 -5.43
C SER A 32 -0.96 4.43 -6.90
N LEU A 33 0.34 4.42 -7.16
CA LEU A 33 0.93 4.34 -8.49
C LEU A 33 2.11 3.36 -8.47
N ASP A 34 2.25 2.60 -9.55
CA ASP A 34 3.38 1.75 -9.89
C ASP A 34 3.88 2.26 -11.25
N LEU A 35 5.08 2.82 -11.30
CA LEU A 35 5.63 3.44 -12.50
C LEU A 35 6.84 2.64 -12.96
N GLU A 36 6.65 1.87 -14.02
CA GLU A 36 7.74 1.20 -14.73
C GLU A 36 8.21 2.09 -15.88
N GLU A 37 9.26 1.67 -16.58
CA GLU A 37 9.87 2.46 -17.66
C GLU A 37 8.85 2.76 -18.79
N ASN A 38 8.05 1.76 -19.17
CA ASN A 38 7.19 1.80 -20.35
C ASN A 38 5.69 1.60 -20.06
N ASP A 39 5.32 1.33 -18.81
CA ASP A 39 3.94 1.23 -18.39
C ASP A 39 3.70 1.76 -16.98
N PHE A 40 2.45 2.09 -16.69
CA PHE A 40 2.06 2.72 -15.43
C PHE A 40 0.77 2.07 -14.93
N LEU A 41 0.77 1.61 -13.69
CA LEU A 41 -0.42 1.06 -13.05
C LEU A 41 -0.90 2.01 -11.95
N TYR A 42 -2.10 2.54 -12.13
CA TYR A 42 -2.74 3.43 -11.17
C TYR A 42 -3.84 2.70 -10.42
N ARG A 43 -3.85 2.82 -9.10
CA ARG A 43 -4.97 2.43 -8.25
C ARG A 43 -5.77 3.68 -7.91
N VAL A 44 -7.02 3.73 -8.35
CA VAL A 44 -7.86 4.94 -8.31
C VAL A 44 -9.12 4.66 -7.51
N ARG A 45 -9.44 5.54 -6.56
CA ARG A 45 -10.80 5.62 -6.00
C ARG A 45 -11.68 6.30 -7.04
N LYS A 46 -12.72 5.62 -7.51
CA LYS A 46 -13.76 6.16 -8.38
C LYS A 46 -15.10 6.02 -7.66
N LYS A 47 -15.63 7.14 -7.16
CA LYS A 47 -16.81 7.16 -6.27
C LYS A 47 -16.57 6.28 -5.03
N ASN A 48 -17.40 5.27 -4.83
CA ASN A 48 -17.31 4.32 -3.72
C ASN A 48 -16.52 3.04 -4.06
N ARG A 49 -15.87 2.97 -5.23
CA ARG A 49 -15.11 1.80 -5.69
C ARG A 49 -13.63 2.13 -5.85
N VAL A 50 -12.81 1.10 -5.75
CA VAL A 50 -11.40 1.16 -6.11
C VAL A 50 -11.20 0.39 -7.41
N VAL A 51 -10.55 1.02 -8.37
CA VAL A 51 -10.33 0.50 -9.72
C VAL A 51 -8.85 0.62 -10.10
N TYR A 52 -8.43 -0.13 -11.11
CA TYR A 52 -7.05 -0.19 -11.59
C TYR A 52 -6.98 0.22 -13.04
N VAL A 53 -6.00 1.06 -13.36
CA VAL A 53 -5.81 1.57 -14.71
C VAL A 53 -4.38 1.30 -15.13
N TRP A 54 -4.20 0.38 -16.07
CA TRP A 54 -2.91 0.01 -16.62
C TRP A 54 -2.70 0.76 -17.93
N VAL A 55 -1.80 1.73 -17.93
CA VAL A 55 -1.48 2.56 -19.08
C VAL A 55 -0.24 2.00 -19.76
N LEU A 56 -0.43 1.42 -20.94
CA LEU A 56 0.60 0.82 -21.78
C LEU A 56 1.08 1.82 -22.82
N GLY A 57 2.37 2.17 -22.75
CA GLY A 57 3.03 2.99 -23.76
C GLY A 57 3.28 4.43 -23.34
N GLU A 58 4.36 4.96 -23.91
CA GLU A 58 4.81 6.32 -23.65
C GLU A 58 3.87 7.37 -24.25
N GLY A 59 3.86 8.57 -23.65
CA GLY A 59 3.14 9.73 -24.19
C GLY A 59 1.65 9.80 -23.87
N ILE A 60 1.01 8.73 -23.36
CA ILE A 60 -0.40 8.80 -22.92
C ILE A 60 -0.55 9.76 -21.74
N ILE A 61 0.35 9.68 -20.76
CA ILE A 61 0.48 10.64 -19.66
C ILE A 61 1.89 11.24 -19.72
N PRO A 62 2.03 12.58 -19.79
CA PRO A 62 3.33 13.25 -19.80
C PRO A 62 4.16 12.87 -18.55
N PRO A 63 5.49 12.69 -18.66
CA PRO A 63 6.34 12.30 -17.54
C PRO A 63 6.12 13.14 -16.26
N ASP A 64 6.07 14.46 -16.40
CA ASP A 64 5.89 15.40 -15.27
C ASP A 64 4.51 15.32 -14.60
N TYR A 65 3.59 14.55 -15.17
CA TYR A 65 2.21 14.45 -14.72
C TYR A 65 1.94 13.11 -14.03
N ARG A 66 2.82 12.10 -14.20
CA ARG A 66 2.60 10.71 -13.75
C ARG A 66 2.53 10.51 -12.23
N THR A 67 2.83 11.55 -11.45
CA THR A 67 2.79 11.51 -9.98
C THR A 67 1.78 12.48 -9.36
N ASP A 68 1.21 13.38 -10.16
CA ASP A 68 0.23 14.36 -9.68
C ASP A 68 -1.19 13.81 -9.88
N SER A 69 -1.88 13.53 -8.77
CA SER A 69 -3.21 12.90 -8.77
C SER A 69 -4.22 13.62 -9.67
N TYR A 70 -4.21 14.96 -9.65
CA TYR A 70 -5.14 15.77 -10.44
C TYR A 70 -4.82 15.68 -11.94
N ARG A 71 -3.54 15.81 -12.30
CA ARG A 71 -3.08 15.74 -13.70
C ARG A 71 -3.25 14.33 -14.27
N ILE A 72 -3.01 13.28 -13.50
CA ILE A 72 -3.30 11.90 -13.91
C ILE A 72 -4.78 11.78 -14.28
N LEU A 73 -5.68 12.17 -13.37
CA LEU A 73 -7.13 12.07 -13.59
C LEU A 73 -7.61 12.92 -14.78
N LEU A 74 -6.99 14.07 -15.04
CA LEU A 74 -7.29 14.89 -16.22
C LEU A 74 -7.12 14.12 -17.53
N TYR A 75 -6.11 13.24 -17.61
CA TYR A 75 -5.86 12.39 -18.78
C TYR A 75 -6.72 11.14 -18.76
N LEU A 76 -6.84 10.46 -17.60
CA LEU A 76 -7.62 9.23 -17.49
C LEU A 76 -9.11 9.44 -17.83
N ARG A 77 -9.68 10.61 -17.51
CA ARG A 77 -11.07 10.97 -17.89
C ARG A 77 -11.31 11.09 -19.39
N ARG A 78 -10.25 11.21 -20.20
CA ARG A 78 -10.33 11.27 -21.68
C ARG A 78 -10.21 9.90 -22.32
N VAL A 79 -9.88 8.87 -21.53
CA VAL A 79 -9.79 7.49 -22.01
C VAL A 79 -11.18 7.02 -22.42
N PRO A 80 -11.33 6.31 -23.56
CA PRO A 80 -12.60 5.69 -23.91
C PRO A 80 -13.10 4.81 -22.76
N ARG A 81 -14.42 4.69 -22.62
CA ARG A 81 -15.03 3.79 -21.61
C ARG A 81 -14.70 4.15 -20.15
N TRP A 82 -14.07 5.30 -19.88
CA TRP A 82 -13.76 5.75 -18.51
C TRP A 82 -14.99 5.74 -17.62
N GLU A 83 -16.12 6.25 -18.11
CA GLU A 83 -17.38 6.36 -17.35
C GLU A 83 -18.10 5.02 -17.12
N GLU A 84 -17.75 3.95 -17.84
CA GLU A 84 -18.36 2.63 -17.67
C GLU A 84 -18.05 2.02 -16.28
N GLU A 85 -18.73 0.92 -15.98
CA GLU A 85 -18.46 0.14 -14.78
C GLU A 85 -17.44 -0.97 -15.05
N TRP A 86 -16.28 -0.85 -14.42
CA TRP A 86 -15.18 -1.81 -14.50
C TRP A 86 -14.37 -1.79 -13.21
N THR A 87 -13.56 -2.81 -13.02
CA THR A 87 -12.57 -2.96 -11.94
C THR A 87 -11.17 -2.74 -12.47
N THR A 88 -10.89 -3.21 -13.69
CA THR A 88 -9.60 -2.98 -14.36
C THR A 88 -9.81 -2.43 -15.77
N LEU A 89 -8.96 -1.47 -16.14
CA LEU A 89 -8.97 -0.81 -17.44
C LEU A 89 -7.54 -0.79 -17.97
N THR A 90 -7.32 -1.39 -19.14
CA THR A 90 -6.04 -1.26 -19.84
C THR A 90 -6.16 -0.21 -20.93
N VAL A 91 -5.22 0.73 -20.96
CA VAL A 91 -5.20 1.89 -21.85
C VAL A 91 -3.97 1.82 -22.73
N ARG A 92 -4.11 2.07 -24.03
CA ARG A 92 -2.99 2.02 -24.98
C ARG A 92 -3.21 2.95 -26.17
N ASN A 93 -2.13 3.31 -26.84
CA ASN A 93 -2.23 3.95 -28.15
C ASN A 93 -2.61 2.93 -29.22
N GLY A 94 -3.76 3.11 -29.84
CA GLY A 94 -4.22 2.37 -31.01
C GLY A 94 -3.94 3.10 -32.31
N THR A 95 -4.39 2.53 -33.43
CA THR A 95 -4.16 3.09 -34.78
C THR A 95 -4.94 4.38 -35.02
N HIS A 96 -6.05 4.58 -34.29
CA HIS A 96 -6.94 5.73 -34.45
C HIS A 96 -6.96 6.65 -33.22
N GLY A 97 -5.96 6.53 -32.34
CA GLY A 97 -5.87 7.30 -31.10
C GLY A 97 -5.92 6.39 -29.87
N LEU A 98 -6.41 6.92 -28.76
CA LEU A 98 -6.42 6.22 -27.49
C LEU A 98 -7.47 5.11 -27.47
N GLU A 99 -7.07 3.90 -27.08
CA GLU A 99 -7.94 2.73 -26.97
C GLU A 99 -7.95 2.20 -25.53
N SER A 100 -9.02 1.50 -25.16
CA SER A 100 -9.17 0.93 -23.83
C SER A 100 -9.91 -0.40 -23.83
N THR A 101 -9.43 -1.35 -23.01
CA THR A 101 -10.07 -2.66 -22.80
C THR A 101 -10.45 -2.82 -21.33
N LEU A 102 -11.68 -3.26 -21.05
CA LEU A 102 -12.13 -3.59 -19.68
C LEU A 102 -11.70 -5.01 -19.30
N GLU A 103 -11.38 -5.24 -18.04
CA GLU A 103 -11.22 -6.57 -17.43
C GLU A 103 -10.15 -7.47 -18.09
N GLU A 104 -9.17 -6.88 -18.78
CA GLU A 104 -8.09 -7.63 -19.44
C GLU A 104 -7.12 -8.28 -18.43
N PHE A 105 -7.05 -7.73 -17.22
CA PHE A 105 -6.34 -8.33 -16.10
C PHE A 105 -7.22 -8.38 -14.86
N LYS A 106 -6.96 -9.35 -13.99
CA LYS A 106 -7.65 -9.45 -12.70
C LYS A 106 -6.92 -8.60 -11.66
N PRO A 107 -7.64 -7.89 -10.78
CA PRO A 107 -7.01 -7.24 -9.65
C PRO A 107 -6.38 -8.29 -8.73
N HIS A 108 -5.32 -7.88 -8.03
CA HIS A 108 -4.61 -8.77 -7.12
C HIS A 108 -5.38 -8.98 -5.81
N GLY A 109 -5.02 -10.06 -5.10
CA GLY A 109 -5.55 -10.40 -3.79
C GLY A 109 -4.77 -11.56 -3.18
N LEU A 110 -4.89 -11.72 -1.87
CA LEU A 110 -4.35 -12.85 -1.11
C LEU A 110 -5.04 -14.14 -1.56
N ASN A 111 -4.28 -15.22 -1.61
CA ASN A 111 -4.82 -16.56 -1.79
C ASN A 111 -5.26 -17.11 -0.42
N LEU A 112 -6.52 -16.87 -0.08
CA LEU A 112 -7.10 -17.28 1.20
C LEU A 112 -7.15 -18.80 1.38
N ALA A 113 -7.20 -19.58 0.29
CA ALA A 113 -7.17 -21.05 0.36
C ALA A 113 -5.82 -21.60 0.87
N LYS A 114 -4.77 -20.76 0.90
CA LYS A 114 -3.45 -21.10 1.46
C LYS A 114 -3.22 -20.53 2.87
N LEU A 115 -4.23 -19.90 3.48
CA LEU A 115 -4.13 -19.28 4.80
C LEU A 115 -5.07 -19.97 5.77
N ASP A 116 -4.56 -20.34 6.93
CA ASP A 116 -5.36 -20.97 7.98
C ASP A 116 -5.63 -19.99 9.13
N ILE A 117 -6.55 -19.06 8.90
CA ILE A 117 -7.10 -18.20 9.96
C ILE A 117 -8.63 -18.27 9.88
N SER A 118 -9.17 -19.45 10.20
CA SER A 118 -10.60 -19.77 10.05
C SER A 118 -11.56 -18.87 10.83
N THR A 119 -11.08 -18.20 11.89
CA THR A 119 -11.85 -17.26 12.71
C THR A 119 -11.69 -15.80 12.30
N ALA A 120 -10.94 -15.53 11.22
CA ALA A 120 -10.68 -14.17 10.78
C ALA A 120 -11.96 -13.44 10.36
N LYS A 121 -12.14 -12.24 10.91
CA LYS A 121 -13.16 -11.30 10.45
C LYS A 121 -12.72 -10.65 9.15
N PHE A 122 -13.68 -10.18 8.36
CA PHE A 122 -13.44 -9.46 7.12
C PHE A 122 -13.99 -8.04 7.23
N TYR A 123 -13.13 -7.06 6.95
CA TYR A 123 -13.46 -5.64 6.98
C TYR A 123 -13.35 -5.06 5.57
N ASN A 124 -14.40 -4.35 5.16
CA ASN A 124 -14.35 -3.63 3.90
C ASN A 124 -13.43 -2.42 4.07
N LEU A 125 -12.49 -2.22 3.15
CA LEU A 125 -11.60 -1.05 3.20
C LEU A 125 -12.38 0.27 3.27
N SER A 126 -13.55 0.35 2.62
CA SER A 126 -14.39 1.55 2.62
C SER A 126 -15.09 1.84 3.95
N SER A 127 -15.19 0.87 4.86
CA SER A 127 -15.73 1.04 6.21
C SER A 127 -14.65 1.29 7.26
N LEU A 128 -13.41 1.55 6.82
CA LEU A 128 -12.28 1.86 7.69
C LEU A 128 -11.89 3.32 7.50
N THR A 129 -12.00 4.09 8.57
CA THR A 129 -11.57 5.48 8.59
C THR A 129 -10.06 5.55 8.84
N LYS A 130 -9.31 6.10 7.89
CA LYS A 130 -7.87 6.31 8.04
C LYS A 130 -7.60 7.44 9.04
N VAL A 131 -6.82 7.13 10.08
CA VAL A 131 -6.45 8.08 11.15
C VAL A 131 -5.11 8.75 10.83
N SER A 132 -4.10 7.95 10.48
CA SER A 132 -2.77 8.47 10.14
C SER A 132 -2.05 7.50 9.19
N ARG A 133 -1.05 8.02 8.48
CA ARG A 133 -0.16 7.20 7.63
C ARG A 133 1.07 6.81 8.44
N ILE A 134 1.42 5.52 8.41
CA ILE A 134 2.70 5.01 8.94
C ILE A 134 3.69 4.90 7.79
N GLY A 135 3.27 4.30 6.68
CA GLY A 135 4.09 4.17 5.48
C GLY A 135 3.24 3.99 4.23
N ASP A 136 3.87 3.59 3.15
CA ASP A 136 3.19 3.38 1.86
C ASP A 136 2.07 2.33 1.91
N ARG A 137 2.36 1.22 2.60
CA ARG A 137 1.47 0.07 2.74
C ARG A 137 0.83 -0.02 4.11
N LEU A 138 1.22 0.85 5.05
CA LEU A 138 0.78 0.82 6.46
C LEU A 138 0.06 2.10 6.87
N SER A 139 -1.06 1.98 7.57
CA SER A 139 -1.83 3.12 8.08
C SER A 139 -2.51 2.77 9.40
N CYS A 140 -2.64 3.74 10.31
CA CYS A 140 -3.56 3.60 11.43
C CYS A 140 -4.98 3.82 10.94
N VAL A 141 -5.90 2.95 11.33
CA VAL A 141 -7.31 3.00 10.95
C VAL A 141 -8.21 2.76 12.16
N ARG A 142 -9.45 3.16 12.02
CA ARG A 142 -10.53 2.90 12.97
C ARG A 142 -11.73 2.31 12.21
N ALA A 143 -12.39 1.32 12.78
CA ALA A 143 -13.70 0.86 12.28
C ALA A 143 -14.80 1.81 12.77
N ASP A 144 -15.81 2.08 11.94
CA ASP A 144 -16.82 3.11 12.24
C ASP A 144 -17.62 2.85 13.54
N ASP A 145 -17.64 1.61 14.03
CA ASP A 145 -18.35 1.15 15.23
C ASP A 145 -17.46 0.95 16.47
N ASN A 146 -16.14 1.15 16.35
CA ASN A 146 -15.18 0.88 17.41
C ASN A 146 -14.26 2.08 17.65
N ASN A 147 -13.99 2.41 18.92
CA ASN A 147 -13.01 3.44 19.25
C ASN A 147 -11.55 2.95 19.19
N GLU A 148 -11.34 1.65 19.02
CA GLU A 148 -10.01 1.05 18.92
C GLU A 148 -9.30 1.45 17.62
N ILE A 149 -8.01 1.75 17.72
CA ILE A 149 -7.15 2.05 16.58
C ILE A 149 -6.36 0.79 16.24
N TRP A 150 -6.36 0.41 14.97
CA TRP A 150 -5.61 -0.72 14.44
C TRP A 150 -4.60 -0.28 13.40
N VAL A 151 -3.59 -1.10 13.16
CA VAL A 151 -2.68 -0.94 12.03
C VAL A 151 -3.21 -1.77 10.87
N MET A 152 -3.46 -1.10 9.74
CA MET A 152 -3.80 -1.73 8.48
C MET A 152 -2.56 -1.86 7.61
N LYS A 153 -2.33 -3.05 7.06
CA LYS A 153 -1.31 -3.31 6.04
C LYS A 153 -1.95 -3.88 4.78
N ILE A 154 -1.66 -3.28 3.63
CA ILE A 154 -2.24 -3.70 2.33
C ILE A 154 -1.19 -3.94 1.26
N ALA A 155 -1.53 -4.81 0.31
CA ALA A 155 -0.91 -4.87 -1.00
C ALA A 155 -1.67 -3.92 -1.93
N ARG A 156 -0.99 -2.90 -2.41
CA ARG A 156 -1.46 -1.92 -3.40
C ARG A 156 -1.39 -2.51 -4.81
N PHE A 157 -0.44 -3.41 -5.06
CA PHE A 157 -0.19 -4.04 -6.36
C PHE A 157 0.18 -5.53 -6.24
N LYS A 158 0.14 -6.24 -7.38
CA LYS A 158 0.37 -7.69 -7.46
C LYS A 158 1.75 -8.12 -6.93
N HIS A 159 2.79 -7.34 -7.18
CA HIS A 159 4.16 -7.67 -6.75
C HIS A 159 4.32 -7.65 -5.21
N GLU A 160 3.46 -6.92 -4.49
CA GLU A 160 3.46 -6.84 -3.03
C GLU A 160 2.74 -8.03 -2.35
N VAL A 161 1.84 -8.71 -3.08
CA VAL A 161 0.98 -9.78 -2.52
C VAL A 161 1.80 -10.92 -1.93
N ARG A 162 2.91 -11.31 -2.57
CA ARG A 162 3.71 -12.47 -2.09
C ARG A 162 4.25 -12.25 -0.68
N TYR A 163 4.67 -11.03 -0.36
CA TYR A 163 5.23 -10.69 0.94
C TYR A 163 4.13 -10.63 2.00
N LEU A 164 3.00 -10.03 1.66
CA LEU A 164 1.85 -9.95 2.55
C LEU A 164 1.24 -11.34 2.81
N GLN A 165 1.20 -12.19 1.80
CA GLN A 165 0.78 -13.59 1.93
C GLN A 165 1.69 -14.35 2.91
N GLN A 166 3.01 -14.14 2.82
CA GLN A 166 3.97 -14.73 3.74
C GLN A 166 3.72 -14.27 5.17
N GLU A 167 3.64 -12.97 5.40
CA GLU A 167 3.41 -12.41 6.73
C GLU A 167 2.11 -12.93 7.38
N VAL A 168 1.00 -12.98 6.62
CA VAL A 168 -0.26 -13.52 7.15
C VAL A 168 -0.15 -15.01 7.48
N SER A 169 0.62 -15.78 6.70
CA SER A 169 0.86 -17.19 7.04
C SER A 169 1.61 -17.35 8.36
N ILE A 170 2.52 -16.43 8.69
CA ILE A 170 3.23 -16.41 9.97
C ILE A 170 2.27 -16.07 11.11
N TYR A 171 1.35 -15.12 10.92
CA TYR A 171 0.32 -14.82 11.93
C TYR A 171 -0.56 -16.01 12.30
N SER A 172 -0.84 -16.93 11.38
CA SER A 172 -1.54 -18.19 11.69
C SER A 172 -0.76 -19.04 12.70
N ILE A 173 0.56 -19.16 12.52
CA ILE A 173 1.44 -19.91 13.40
C ILE A 173 1.58 -19.21 14.76
N LEU A 174 1.80 -17.89 14.76
CA LEU A 174 1.88 -17.09 15.99
C LEU A 174 0.61 -17.24 16.83
N SER A 175 -0.56 -17.16 16.19
CA SER A 175 -1.85 -17.33 16.87
C SER A 175 -2.02 -18.75 17.43
N SER A 176 -1.67 -19.77 16.66
CA SER A 176 -1.79 -21.18 17.07
C SER A 176 -0.84 -21.53 18.22
N ALA A 177 0.36 -20.94 18.22
CA ALA A 177 1.35 -21.11 19.29
C ALA A 177 1.08 -20.25 20.53
N GLY A 178 0.11 -19.32 20.47
CA GLY A 178 -0.16 -18.38 21.56
C GLY A 178 0.99 -17.39 21.81
N PHE A 179 1.74 -17.03 20.77
CA PHE A 179 2.88 -16.11 20.87
C PHE A 179 2.40 -14.68 21.17
N GLN A 180 2.90 -14.08 22.25
CA GLN A 180 2.41 -12.79 22.78
C GLN A 180 3.34 -11.60 22.51
N LEU A 181 4.48 -11.83 21.86
CA LEU A 181 5.48 -10.80 21.55
C LEU A 181 5.40 -10.34 20.09
N ALA A 182 4.17 -10.27 19.56
CA ALA A 182 3.85 -9.78 18.23
C ALA A 182 2.45 -9.15 18.24
N PRO A 183 2.15 -8.20 17.32
CA PRO A 183 0.81 -7.62 17.21
C PRO A 183 -0.26 -8.70 16.99
N ARG A 184 -1.38 -8.62 17.69
CA ARG A 184 -2.47 -9.57 17.43
C ARG A 184 -3.10 -9.33 16.06
N PHE A 185 -3.31 -10.40 15.29
CA PHE A 185 -4.09 -10.36 14.05
C PHE A 185 -5.58 -10.07 14.37
N ILE A 186 -6.16 -9.06 13.71
CA ILE A 186 -7.55 -8.63 13.94
C ILE A 186 -8.49 -9.18 12.86
N GLY A 187 -8.05 -9.18 11.60
CA GLY A 187 -8.88 -9.63 10.47
C GLY A 187 -8.34 -9.23 9.12
N TYR A 188 -8.99 -9.72 8.07
CA TYR A 188 -8.70 -9.42 6.69
C TYR A 188 -9.31 -8.09 6.24
N VAL A 189 -8.64 -7.43 5.30
CA VAL A 189 -9.12 -6.23 4.62
C VAL A 189 -9.37 -6.55 3.15
N TYR A 190 -10.58 -6.27 2.68
CA TYR A 190 -10.99 -6.51 1.30
C TYR A 190 -11.50 -5.25 0.61
N GLU A 191 -11.50 -5.27 -0.72
CA GLU A 191 -12.05 -4.21 -1.55
C GLU A 191 -13.15 -4.74 -2.47
N GLY A 192 -14.34 -4.14 -2.40
CA GLY A 192 -15.50 -4.63 -3.14
C GLY A 192 -16.07 -5.89 -2.51
N THR A 193 -15.44 -7.04 -2.75
CA THR A 193 -15.89 -8.37 -2.33
C THR A 193 -14.78 -9.13 -1.60
N LYS A 194 -15.12 -10.13 -0.77
CA LYS A 194 -14.17 -10.82 0.11
C LYS A 194 -13.12 -11.67 -0.62
N ASP A 195 -13.45 -12.16 -1.82
CA ASP A 195 -12.50 -12.81 -2.73
C ASP A 195 -11.37 -11.85 -3.16
N ARG A 196 -11.62 -10.54 -3.09
CA ARG A 196 -10.62 -9.50 -3.28
C ARG A 196 -10.08 -8.98 -1.94
N THR A 197 -9.56 -9.90 -1.14
CA THR A 197 -8.82 -9.56 0.08
C THR A 197 -7.42 -9.08 -0.29
N ILE A 198 -7.08 -7.85 0.09
CA ILE A 198 -5.82 -7.20 -0.30
C ILE A 198 -4.89 -6.94 0.89
N GLY A 199 -5.32 -7.26 2.12
CA GLY A 199 -4.49 -7.07 3.29
C GLY A 199 -5.15 -7.50 4.58
N PHE A 200 -4.64 -6.97 5.69
CA PHE A 200 -5.07 -7.35 7.02
C PHE A 200 -4.91 -6.21 8.04
N LEU A 201 -5.54 -6.39 9.18
CA LEU A 201 -5.51 -5.54 10.35
C LEU A 201 -4.77 -6.23 11.49
N MET A 202 -3.97 -5.48 12.22
CA MET A 202 -3.27 -5.93 13.42
C MET A 202 -3.40 -4.90 14.55
N GLU A 203 -3.19 -5.35 15.77
CA GLU A 203 -3.14 -4.51 16.97
C GLU A 203 -2.17 -3.33 16.78
N MET A 204 -2.56 -2.14 17.23
CA MET A 204 -1.66 -1.01 17.34
C MET A 204 -0.83 -1.16 18.63
N ILE A 205 0.45 -1.47 18.48
CA ILE A 205 1.39 -1.56 19.59
C ILE A 205 1.93 -0.17 19.93
N SER A 206 1.81 0.22 21.19
CA SER A 206 2.53 1.37 21.75
C SER A 206 3.85 0.91 22.34
N GLY A 207 4.91 1.69 22.10
CA GLY A 207 6.25 1.37 22.57
C GLY A 207 7.28 2.29 21.94
N TYR A 208 8.56 1.99 22.14
CA TYR A 208 9.67 2.71 21.53
C TYR A 208 10.57 1.75 20.73
N PRO A 209 11.19 2.19 19.62
CA PRO A 209 12.19 1.37 18.93
C PRO A 209 13.39 1.10 19.86
N PRO A 210 13.85 -0.15 19.98
CA PRO A 210 14.96 -0.49 20.88
C PRO A 210 16.27 0.20 20.50
N ASP A 211 17.11 0.37 21.51
CA ASP A 211 18.54 0.62 21.36
C ASP A 211 19.39 -0.52 21.95
N ILE A 212 20.70 -0.31 22.03
CA ILE A 212 21.64 -1.32 22.52
C ILE A 212 21.33 -1.81 23.94
N ARG A 213 20.70 -0.98 24.78
CA ARG A 213 20.34 -1.34 26.16
C ARG A 213 19.24 -2.40 26.20
N ASP A 214 18.42 -2.46 25.16
CA ASP A 214 17.31 -3.42 25.03
C ASP A 214 17.75 -4.73 24.33
N LEU A 215 19.06 -4.92 24.10
CA LEU A 215 19.61 -6.05 23.33
C LEU A 215 19.15 -7.41 23.88
N GLU A 216 19.20 -7.61 25.20
CA GLU A 216 18.82 -8.90 25.79
C GLU A 216 17.31 -9.16 25.73
N GLU A 217 16.48 -8.12 25.79
CA GLU A 217 15.03 -8.27 25.59
C GLU A 217 14.71 -8.66 24.15
N CYS A 218 15.38 -8.02 23.19
CA CYS A 218 15.25 -8.36 21.77
C CYS A 218 15.72 -9.81 21.50
N ARG A 219 16.88 -10.21 22.04
CA ARG A 219 17.40 -11.59 21.93
C ARG A 219 16.43 -12.60 22.52
N SER A 220 15.86 -12.30 23.68
CA SER A 220 14.90 -13.19 24.34
C SER A 220 13.66 -13.41 23.49
N SER A 221 13.14 -12.34 22.89
CA SER A 221 11.96 -12.41 22.02
C SER A 221 12.24 -13.19 20.73
N ILE A 222 13.42 -13.01 20.12
CA ILE A 222 13.86 -13.78 18.95
C ILE A 222 14.04 -15.26 19.29
N ARG A 223 14.64 -15.60 20.44
CA ARG A 223 14.78 -17.00 20.88
C ARG A 223 13.41 -17.66 21.06
N LEU A 224 12.42 -16.95 21.58
CA LEU A 224 11.05 -17.45 21.68
C LEU A 224 10.42 -17.65 20.29
N LEU A 225 10.69 -16.75 19.35
CA LEU A 225 10.26 -16.90 17.95
C LEU A 225 10.89 -18.14 17.29
N HIS A 226 12.20 -18.37 17.51
CA HIS A 226 12.91 -19.55 17.02
C HIS A 226 12.35 -20.84 17.64
N ALA A 227 11.99 -20.82 18.92
CA ALA A 227 11.46 -21.99 19.63
C ALA A 227 10.12 -22.48 19.06
N ILE A 228 9.34 -21.60 18.41
CA ILE A 228 8.11 -21.97 17.71
C ILE A 228 8.31 -22.20 16.22
N GLY A 229 9.56 -22.36 15.76
CA GLY A 229 9.87 -22.74 14.39
C GLY A 229 10.00 -21.59 13.41
N ILE A 230 10.03 -20.32 13.85
CA ILE A 230 10.05 -19.16 12.94
C ILE A 230 11.41 -18.48 12.96
N LEU A 231 12.01 -18.27 11.78
CA LEU A 231 13.10 -17.32 11.56
C LEU A 231 12.53 -16.00 11.06
N HIS A 232 12.98 -14.86 11.60
CA HIS A 232 12.41 -13.57 11.20
C HIS A 232 12.87 -13.12 9.81
N GLY A 233 14.16 -13.31 9.48
CA GLY A 233 14.73 -13.08 8.15
C GLY A 233 15.12 -11.63 7.86
N ASP A 234 14.45 -10.64 8.47
CA ASP A 234 14.79 -9.21 8.34
C ASP A 234 14.83 -8.48 9.69
N ILE A 235 15.76 -8.88 10.55
CA ILE A 235 15.96 -8.23 11.84
C ILE A 235 16.63 -6.86 11.64
N ASN A 236 15.92 -5.81 12.03
CA ASN A 236 16.41 -4.45 12.18
C ASN A 236 15.68 -3.75 13.33
N LYS A 237 16.24 -2.67 13.88
CA LYS A 237 15.70 -2.00 15.07
C LYS A 237 14.27 -1.46 14.93
N TYR A 238 13.78 -1.22 13.72
CA TYR A 238 12.43 -0.69 13.49
C TYR A 238 11.38 -1.80 13.31
N ASN A 239 11.82 -3.06 13.23
CA ASN A 239 10.96 -4.24 13.31
C ASN A 239 10.76 -4.70 14.76
N PHE A 240 11.08 -3.84 15.73
CA PHE A 240 10.84 -4.06 17.15
C PHE A 240 10.21 -2.84 17.80
N LEU A 241 9.39 -3.07 18.81
CA LEU A 241 8.97 -2.05 19.78
C LEU A 241 9.09 -2.61 21.20
N ILE A 242 9.74 -1.86 22.07
CA ILE A 242 9.81 -2.19 23.50
C ILE A 242 8.59 -1.61 24.21
N ASN A 243 7.91 -2.44 24.99
CA ASN A 243 6.82 -2.05 25.87
C ASN A 243 6.84 -2.88 27.17
N GLU A 244 5.80 -2.75 27.99
CA GLU A 244 5.68 -3.46 29.27
C GLU A 244 5.65 -4.99 29.17
N LYS A 245 5.36 -5.55 27.98
CA LYS A 245 5.41 -6.99 27.72
C LYS A 245 6.79 -7.47 27.27
N GLY A 246 7.70 -6.56 26.95
CA GLY A 246 9.03 -6.83 26.38
C GLY A 246 9.15 -6.38 24.92
N ALA A 247 10.10 -6.96 24.19
CA ALA A 247 10.37 -6.60 22.80
C ALA A 247 9.35 -7.25 21.84
N GLN A 248 8.39 -6.45 21.38
CA GLN A 248 7.41 -6.85 20.37
C GLN A 248 8.08 -6.92 19.00
N ILE A 249 7.94 -8.06 18.30
CA ILE A 249 8.46 -8.31 16.97
C ILE A 249 7.41 -7.93 15.93
N LEU A 250 7.82 -7.17 14.92
CA LEU A 250 6.97 -6.64 13.85
C LEU A 250 7.48 -7.07 12.47
N ASP A 251 6.59 -7.05 11.48
CA ASP A 251 6.90 -7.23 10.05
C ASP A 251 7.52 -8.58 9.66
N PHE A 252 6.66 -9.58 9.47
CA PHE A 252 7.06 -10.95 9.15
C PHE A 252 7.12 -11.25 7.64
N GLU A 253 7.26 -10.24 6.79
CA GLU A 253 7.28 -10.41 5.32
C GLU A 253 8.45 -11.26 4.82
N ALA A 254 9.58 -11.23 5.53
CA ALA A 254 10.77 -12.02 5.23
C ALA A 254 10.87 -13.32 6.05
N SER A 255 9.91 -13.56 6.94
CA SER A 255 10.00 -14.65 7.90
C SER A 255 9.68 -15.99 7.26
N VAL A 256 10.33 -17.03 7.77
CA VAL A 256 10.16 -18.40 7.28
C VAL A 256 9.80 -19.29 8.46
N ALA A 257 8.74 -20.08 8.29
CA ALA A 257 8.37 -21.13 9.22
C ALA A 257 9.03 -22.45 8.81
N LEU A 258 9.66 -23.13 9.77
CA LEU A 258 10.41 -24.36 9.60
C LEU A 258 9.96 -25.38 10.66
N GLU A 259 9.93 -26.67 10.31
CA GLU A 259 9.69 -27.74 11.29
C GLU A 259 10.78 -27.78 12.37
N THR A 260 12.01 -27.44 11.99
CA THR A 260 13.11 -27.19 12.91
C THR A 260 13.95 -26.05 12.34
N VAL A 261 14.16 -25.01 13.15
CA VAL A 261 15.03 -23.90 12.76
C VAL A 261 16.47 -24.39 12.71
N ASP A 262 17.15 -24.15 11.58
CA ASP A 262 18.58 -24.42 11.47
C ASP A 262 19.35 -23.65 12.56
N PRO A 263 20.06 -24.33 13.46
CA PRO A 263 20.82 -23.69 14.53
C PRO A 263 21.81 -22.64 14.00
N THR A 264 22.36 -22.85 12.80
CA THR A 264 23.31 -21.92 12.19
C THR A 264 22.61 -20.62 11.79
N ALA A 265 21.47 -20.72 11.12
CA ALA A 265 20.66 -19.55 10.74
C ALA A 265 20.12 -18.79 11.96
N SER A 266 19.63 -19.51 12.98
CA SER A 266 19.18 -18.91 14.25
C SER A 266 20.29 -18.13 14.96
N GLN A 267 21.47 -18.73 15.09
CA GLN A 267 22.60 -18.08 15.73
C GLN A 267 23.07 -16.85 14.94
N LYS A 268 23.11 -16.95 13.61
CA LYS A 268 23.46 -15.80 12.74
C LYS A 268 22.50 -14.62 12.91
N GLU A 269 21.21 -14.90 13.04
CA GLU A 269 20.19 -13.87 13.28
C GLU A 269 20.38 -13.17 14.64
N LEU A 270 20.76 -13.92 15.68
CA LEU A 270 21.07 -13.38 17.01
C LEU A 270 22.41 -12.61 17.07
N ASP A 271 23.44 -13.08 16.37
CA ASP A 271 24.76 -12.47 16.35
C ASP A 271 24.74 -11.11 15.64
N GLY A 272 23.94 -10.99 14.57
CA GLY A 272 23.79 -9.74 13.82
C GLY A 272 23.00 -8.64 14.55
N LEU A 273 22.22 -9.00 15.59
CA LEU A 273 21.28 -8.09 16.23
C LEU A 273 21.95 -6.88 16.88
N GLU A 274 23.10 -7.07 17.57
CA GLU A 274 23.79 -5.96 18.21
C GLU A 274 24.18 -4.87 17.21
N ALA A 275 24.73 -5.26 16.05
CA ALA A 275 25.07 -4.33 14.99
C ALA A 275 23.83 -3.61 14.44
N LYS A 276 22.70 -4.32 14.31
CA LYS A 276 21.43 -3.75 13.84
C LYS A 276 20.81 -2.74 14.81
N LEU A 277 20.94 -2.95 16.12
CA LEU A 277 20.47 -2.00 17.13
C LEU A 277 21.36 -0.76 17.22
N ARG A 278 22.67 -0.91 16.98
CA ARG A 278 23.61 0.22 16.93
C ARG A 278 23.52 1.02 15.64
N ASP A 279 22.84 0.53 14.61
CA ASP A 279 22.76 1.18 13.31
C ASP A 279 22.06 2.56 13.39
N LYS A 280 22.72 3.55 12.79
CA LYS A 280 22.26 4.94 12.71
C LYS A 280 21.86 5.35 11.29
N SER A 281 22.00 4.46 10.31
CA SER A 281 21.70 4.75 8.90
C SER A 281 20.23 5.11 8.65
N GLY A 282 19.33 4.63 9.51
CA GLY A 282 17.89 4.80 9.33
C GLY A 282 17.25 3.71 8.46
N VAL A 283 18.02 2.72 7.99
CA VAL A 283 17.51 1.55 7.26
C VAL A 283 16.42 0.85 8.08
N GLY A 284 15.27 0.60 7.44
CA GLY A 284 14.08 -0.03 8.04
C GLY A 284 13.08 0.94 8.67
N ARG A 285 13.41 2.24 8.79
CA ARG A 285 12.49 3.24 9.35
C ARG A 285 11.27 3.40 8.43
N LYS A 286 10.08 3.29 9.01
CA LYS A 286 8.79 3.52 8.36
C LYS A 286 8.23 4.88 8.78
#